data_AF-A0A7V6YWV7-F1
#
_entry.id   AF-A0A7V6YWV7-F1
#
_cell.length_a   1.000
_cell.length_b   1.000
_cell.length_c   1.000
_cell.angle_alpha   90.00
_cell.angle_beta   90.00
_cell.angle_gamma   90.00
#
_symmetry.space_group_name_H-M   'P 1'
#
loop_
_entity.id
_entity.type
_entity.pdbx_description
1 polymer ?
#
loop_
_entity_poly.entity_id
_entity_poly.type
_entity_poly.pdbx_seq_one_letter_code
_entity_poly.pdbx_strand_id
1 'polypeptide(L)'
;MAFTFILLGLVGTVIFILFLSLGTKRVMDANREEREDMIKQIYQYAVAFITLIMVIGGGVFAFMSAADYVSPNTYVQTFEEFKDMKTNKYNYEKESTEKVEYTEEQLQKQYDAMVKQQIENTKQRAINGLIKSFGWIVIPFPIYIVFQRRINRDRKARN
;
A
#
# COMPACT_ATOMS: atom_id res chain seq x y z
N MET A 1 -11.61 20.66 -15.35
CA MET A 1 -10.99 19.49 -14.66
C MET A 1 -11.94 18.31 -14.57
N ALA A 2 -13.13 18.43 -13.96
CA ALA A 2 -14.09 17.31 -13.87
C ALA A 2 -14.51 16.71 -15.23
N PHE A 3 -14.77 17.55 -16.22
CA PHE A 3 -15.11 17.11 -17.59
C PHE A 3 -13.99 16.27 -18.25
N THR A 4 -12.73 16.62 -18.00
CA THR A 4 -11.56 15.93 -18.52
C THR A 4 -11.41 14.53 -17.90
N PHE A 5 -11.67 14.40 -16.60
CA PHE A 5 -11.66 13.10 -15.92
C PHE A 5 -12.81 12.19 -16.37
N ILE A 6 -14.00 12.75 -16.60
CA ILE A 6 -15.15 12.00 -17.12
C ILE A 6 -14.86 11.47 -18.52
N LEU A 7 -14.27 12.30 -19.39
CA LEU A 7 -13.97 11.94 -20.77
C LEU A 7 -12.86 10.88 -20.85
N LEU A 8 -11.81 10.99 -20.02
CA LEU A 8 -10.79 9.95 -19.87
C LEU A 8 -11.35 8.64 -19.35
N GLY A 9 -12.24 8.70 -18.35
CA GLY A 9 -12.94 7.53 -17.82
C GLY A 9 -13.72 6.82 -18.93
N LEU A 10 -14.53 7.57 -19.68
CA LEU A 10 -15.38 7.04 -20.75
C LEU A 10 -14.57 6.43 -21.90
N VAL A 11 -13.49 7.08 -22.32
CA VAL A 11 -12.55 6.54 -23.31
C VAL A 11 -11.94 5.23 -22.81
N GLY A 12 -11.53 5.17 -21.55
CA GLY A 12 -11.03 3.94 -20.92
C GLY A 12 -12.05 2.80 -20.96
N THR A 13 -13.32 3.08 -20.64
CA THR A 13 -14.39 2.08 -20.68
C THR A 13 -14.66 1.57 -22.10
N VAL A 14 -14.66 2.47 -23.10
CA VAL A 14 -14.86 2.08 -24.50
C VAL A 14 -13.73 1.20 -24.99
N ILE A 15 -12.47 1.55 -24.70
CA ILE A 15 -11.30 0.72 -25.04
C ILE A 15 -11.41 -0.66 -24.38
N PHE A 16 -11.81 -0.70 -23.11
CA PHE A 16 -11.98 -1.95 -22.37
C PHE A 16 -13.05 -2.86 -22.98
N ILE A 17 -14.22 -2.31 -23.33
CA ILE A 17 -15.30 -3.06 -24.00
C ILE A 17 -14.83 -3.57 -25.36
N LEU A 18 -14.08 -2.77 -26.11
CA LEU A 18 -13.57 -3.14 -27.43
C LEU A 18 -12.58 -4.30 -27.33
N PHE A 19 -11.68 -4.26 -26.34
CA PHE A 19 -10.78 -5.38 -26.00
C PHE A 19 -11.52 -6.66 -25.64
N LEU A 20 -12.57 -6.58 -24.81
CA LEU A 20 -13.39 -7.74 -24.45
C LEU A 20 -14.10 -8.34 -25.67
N SER A 21 -14.63 -7.50 -26.55
CA SER A 21 -15.36 -7.93 -27.75
C SER A 21 -14.48 -8.67 -28.77
N LEU A 22 -13.21 -8.27 -28.89
CA LEU A 22 -12.23 -8.92 -29.75
C LEU A 22 -11.75 -10.26 -29.18
N GLY A 23 -11.61 -10.34 -27.85
CA GLY A 23 -11.22 -11.57 -27.16
C GLY A 23 -12.30 -12.66 -27.25
N THR A 24 -13.57 -12.32 -27.07
CA THR A 24 -14.68 -13.30 -27.04
C THR A 24 -14.95 -13.95 -28.40
N LYS A 25 -14.87 -13.20 -29.50
CA LYS A 25 -15.06 -13.76 -30.85
C LYS A 25 -14.04 -14.84 -31.18
N ARG A 26 -12.76 -14.60 -30.90
CA ARG A 26 -11.68 -15.57 -31.10
C ARG A 26 -11.87 -16.86 -30.29
N VAL A 27 -12.43 -16.74 -29.09
CA VAL A 27 -12.72 -17.90 -28.23
C VAL A 27 -13.89 -18.70 -28.77
N MET A 28 -14.92 -18.05 -29.31
CA MET A 28 -16.10 -18.75 -29.83
C MET A 28 -15.82 -19.57 -31.08
N ASP A 29 -14.93 -19.12 -31.96
CA ASP A 29 -14.57 -19.80 -33.22
C ASP A 29 -13.55 -20.95 -33.04
N ALA A 30 -12.95 -21.10 -31.85
CA ALA A 30 -11.97 -22.13 -31.57
C ALA A 30 -12.61 -23.51 -31.34
N ASN A 31 -11.95 -24.55 -31.82
CA ASN A 31 -12.34 -25.95 -31.57
C ASN A 31 -12.24 -26.27 -30.07
N ARG A 32 -12.92 -27.36 -29.64
CA ARG A 32 -13.01 -27.71 -28.21
C ARG A 32 -11.64 -27.87 -27.54
N GLU A 33 -10.72 -28.56 -28.20
CA GLU A 33 -9.37 -28.84 -27.70
C GLU A 33 -8.52 -27.54 -27.62
N GLU A 34 -8.56 -26.70 -28.67
CA GLU A 34 -7.90 -25.40 -28.69
C GLU A 34 -8.41 -24.45 -27.59
N ARG A 35 -9.72 -24.51 -27.32
CA ARG A 35 -10.35 -23.70 -26.28
C ARG A 35 -9.90 -24.12 -24.88
N GLU A 36 -9.81 -25.42 -24.62
CA GLU A 36 -9.33 -25.96 -23.35
C GLU A 36 -7.87 -25.55 -23.10
N ASP A 37 -7.01 -25.66 -24.10
CA ASP A 37 -5.61 -25.23 -24.02
C ASP A 37 -5.47 -23.71 -23.81
N MET A 38 -6.29 -22.91 -24.50
CA MET A 38 -6.29 -21.46 -24.33
C MET A 38 -6.74 -21.05 -22.93
N ILE A 39 -7.78 -21.69 -22.36
CA ILE A 39 -8.24 -21.43 -20.99
C ILE A 39 -7.15 -21.77 -19.98
N LYS A 40 -6.49 -22.93 -20.13
CA LYS A 40 -5.37 -23.33 -19.27
C LYS A 40 -4.23 -22.31 -19.32
N GLN A 41 -3.90 -21.82 -20.52
CA GLN A 41 -2.88 -20.81 -20.70
C GLN A 41 -3.26 -19.49 -20.04
N ILE A 42 -4.48 -18.98 -20.28
CA ILE A 42 -5.00 -17.76 -19.64
C ILE A 42 -4.94 -17.89 -18.13
N TYR A 43 -5.35 -19.03 -17.56
CA TYR A 43 -5.28 -19.29 -16.13
C TYR A 43 -3.84 -19.21 -15.60
N GLN A 44 -2.89 -19.87 -16.26
CA GLN A 44 -1.49 -19.84 -15.83
C GLN A 44 -0.93 -18.41 -15.85
N TYR A 45 -1.17 -17.66 -16.92
CA TYR A 45 -0.73 -16.28 -17.04
C TYR A 45 -1.42 -15.35 -16.04
N ALA A 46 -2.72 -15.52 -15.79
CA ALA A 46 -3.46 -14.72 -14.82
C ALA A 46 -2.91 -14.90 -13.40
N VAL A 47 -2.66 -16.15 -12.98
CA VAL A 47 -2.09 -16.43 -11.65
C VAL A 47 -0.67 -15.87 -11.54
N ALA A 48 0.18 -16.08 -12.55
CA ALA A 48 1.52 -15.52 -12.58
C ALA A 48 1.50 -13.99 -12.56
N PHE A 49 0.55 -13.36 -13.26
CA PHE A 49 0.43 -11.92 -13.31
C PHE A 49 -0.03 -11.33 -11.97
N ILE A 50 -1.07 -11.89 -11.34
CA ILE A 50 -1.56 -11.41 -10.05
C ILE A 50 -0.48 -11.56 -8.97
N THR A 51 0.21 -12.69 -8.93
CA THR A 51 1.30 -12.92 -7.97
C THR A 51 2.49 -11.99 -8.22
N LEU A 52 2.82 -11.69 -9.47
CA LEU A 52 3.83 -10.69 -9.81
C LEU A 52 3.45 -9.29 -9.32
N ILE A 53 2.20 -8.87 -9.52
CA ILE A 53 1.71 -7.57 -9.01
C ILE A 53 1.80 -7.53 -7.48
N MET A 54 1.43 -8.61 -6.78
CA MET A 54 1.55 -8.67 -5.32
C MET A 54 3.00 -8.53 -4.86
N VAL A 55 3.95 -9.18 -5.53
CA VAL A 55 5.39 -9.06 -5.22
C VAL A 55 5.88 -7.63 -5.46
N ILE A 56 5.53 -7.02 -6.59
CA ILE A 56 5.93 -5.64 -6.90
C ILE A 56 5.32 -4.67 -5.89
N GLY A 57 4.02 -4.81 -5.58
CA GLY A 57 3.33 -4.01 -4.58
C GLY A 57 3.99 -4.14 -3.20
N GLY A 58 4.28 -5.38 -2.77
CA GLY A 58 5.02 -5.65 -1.54
C GLY A 58 6.39 -4.97 -1.52
N GLY A 59 7.12 -4.99 -2.64
CA GLY A 59 8.41 -4.30 -2.78
C GLY A 59 8.33 -2.78 -2.60
N VAL A 60 7.33 -2.14 -3.22
CA VAL A 60 7.10 -0.70 -3.07
C VAL A 60 6.77 -0.36 -1.61
N PHE A 61 5.87 -1.11 -0.97
CA PHE A 61 5.53 -0.88 0.45
C PHE A 61 6.72 -1.14 1.39
N ALA A 62 7.57 -2.12 1.08
CA ALA A 62 8.78 -2.38 1.84
C ALA A 62 9.72 -1.17 1.78
N PHE A 63 9.93 -0.61 0.59
CA PHE A 63 10.78 0.57 0.42
C PHE A 63 10.21 1.79 1.16
N MET A 64 8.90 2.05 1.05
CA MET A 64 8.25 3.13 1.79
C MET A 64 8.42 2.98 3.29
N SER A 65 8.20 1.77 3.81
CA SER A 65 8.37 1.47 5.23
C SER A 65 9.83 1.62 5.69
N ALA A 66 10.79 1.24 4.85
CA ALA A 66 12.21 1.49 5.14
C ALA A 66 12.52 3.00 5.19
N ALA A 67 11.98 3.77 4.25
CA ALA A 67 12.15 5.22 4.22
C ALA A 67 11.54 5.88 5.48
N ASP A 68 10.34 5.47 5.88
CA ASP A 68 9.67 5.98 7.08
C ASP A 68 10.41 5.62 8.38
N TYR A 69 11.17 4.53 8.39
CA TYR A 69 12.03 4.17 9.52
C TYR A 69 13.28 5.05 9.61
N VAL A 70 13.94 5.29 8.46
CA VAL A 70 15.19 6.08 8.38
C VAL A 70 14.92 7.57 8.53
N SER A 71 13.86 8.07 7.90
CA SER A 71 13.46 9.47 7.91
C SER A 71 11.96 9.59 8.27
N PRO A 72 11.60 9.42 9.55
CA PRO A 72 10.21 9.49 9.98
C PRO A 72 9.60 10.86 9.67
N ASN A 73 8.61 10.90 8.77
CA ASN A 73 7.84 12.11 8.50
C ASN A 73 6.75 12.31 9.57
N THR A 74 7.20 12.53 10.81
CA THR A 74 6.30 12.71 11.95
C THR A 74 5.93 14.18 12.08
N TYR A 75 4.65 14.50 11.90
CA TYR A 75 4.15 15.84 12.18
C TYR A 75 4.20 16.09 13.69
N VAL A 76 5.14 16.93 14.11
CA VAL A 76 5.26 17.38 15.50
C VAL A 76 4.86 18.85 15.57
N GLN A 77 3.96 19.16 16.49
CA GLN A 77 3.58 20.55 16.80
C GLN A 77 4.76 21.31 17.41
N THR A 78 4.74 22.63 17.33
CA THR A 78 5.77 23.48 17.94
C THR A 78 5.67 23.49 19.46
N PHE A 79 6.75 23.87 20.14
CA PHE A 79 6.74 24.00 21.61
C PHE A 79 5.71 25.03 22.08
N GLU A 80 5.59 26.16 21.37
CA GLU A 80 4.62 27.21 21.71
C GLU A 80 3.17 26.71 21.59
N GLU A 81 2.83 25.96 20.53
CA GLU A 81 1.52 25.33 20.39
C GLU A 81 1.26 24.29 21.51
N PHE A 82 2.29 23.54 21.92
CA PHE A 82 2.17 22.59 23.03
C PHE A 82 1.94 23.28 24.37
N LYS A 83 2.68 24.36 24.63
CA LYS A 83 2.57 25.19 25.82
C LYS A 83 1.20 25.85 25.90
N ASP A 84 0.75 26.47 24.82
CA ASP A 84 -0.57 27.10 24.73
C ASP A 84 -1.68 26.08 24.98
N MET A 85 -1.61 24.91 24.33
CA MET A 85 -2.59 23.84 24.54
C MET A 85 -2.62 23.34 26.00
N LYS A 86 -1.47 23.13 26.64
CA LYS A 86 -1.39 22.63 28.03
C LYS A 86 -1.86 23.65 29.06
N THR A 87 -1.59 24.93 28.82
CA THR A 87 -1.97 26.02 29.73
C THR A 87 -3.42 26.46 29.53
N ASN A 88 -3.94 26.45 28.29
CA ASN A 88 -5.30 26.92 27.98
C ASN A 88 -6.38 25.83 28.01
N LYS A 89 -6.05 24.53 27.80
CA LYS A 89 -7.05 23.45 27.92
C LYS A 89 -7.63 23.31 29.33
N TYR A 90 -6.90 23.72 30.37
CA TYR A 90 -7.38 23.66 31.74
C TYR A 90 -8.53 24.64 32.05
N ASN A 91 -8.82 25.59 31.17
CA ASN A 91 -9.88 26.58 31.39
C ASN A 91 -11.28 26.13 30.94
N TYR A 92 -11.41 25.01 30.22
CA TYR A 92 -12.71 24.59 29.65
C TYR A 92 -13.41 23.45 30.40
N GLU A 93 -12.74 22.72 31.31
CA GLU A 93 -13.34 21.48 31.86
C GLU A 93 -13.60 21.41 33.37
N LYS A 94 -12.97 22.17 34.28
CA LYS A 94 -13.38 22.15 35.71
C LYS A 94 -13.07 23.44 36.47
N GLU A 95 -14.11 23.96 37.11
CA GLU A 95 -14.11 25.10 38.02
C GLU A 95 -13.46 24.82 39.40
N SER A 96 -12.70 23.72 39.60
CA SER A 96 -12.23 23.36 40.95
C SER A 96 -11.07 22.35 41.05
N THR A 97 -10.04 22.46 40.23
CA THR A 97 -8.78 21.72 40.48
C THR A 97 -7.58 22.62 40.35
N GLU A 98 -6.74 22.63 41.38
CA GLU A 98 -5.50 23.40 41.53
C GLU A 98 -4.80 23.64 40.17
N LYS A 99 -4.54 24.91 39.86
CA LYS A 99 -3.61 25.28 38.80
C LYS A 99 -2.26 24.67 39.15
N VAL A 100 -1.97 23.50 38.59
CA VAL A 100 -0.61 22.97 38.58
C VAL A 100 0.16 23.85 37.61
N GLU A 101 0.79 24.90 38.13
CA GLU A 101 1.74 25.71 37.38
C GLU A 101 2.95 24.85 37.05
N TYR A 102 2.95 24.28 35.85
CA TYR A 102 4.15 23.64 35.33
C TYR A 102 5.20 24.71 35.12
N THR A 103 6.38 24.49 35.69
CA THR A 103 7.56 25.30 35.33
C THR A 103 7.89 25.08 33.85
N GLU A 104 8.51 26.08 33.22
CA GLU A 104 8.89 25.99 31.80
C GLU A 104 9.80 24.78 31.51
N GLU A 105 10.68 24.46 32.46
CA GLU A 105 11.54 23.27 32.38
C GLU A 105 10.74 21.95 32.38
N GLN A 106 9.65 21.88 33.15
CA GLN A 106 8.76 20.71 33.15
C GLN A 106 7.95 20.61 31.85
N LEU A 107 7.52 21.73 31.28
CA LEU A 107 6.82 21.76 29.99
C LEU A 107 7.73 21.32 28.85
N GLN A 108 8.98 21.78 28.85
CA GLN A 108 9.97 21.40 27.86
C GLN A 108 10.29 19.90 27.94
N LYS A 109 10.50 19.37 29.16
CA LYS A 109 10.69 17.92 29.36
C LYS A 109 9.52 17.09 28.86
N GLN A 110 8.28 17.54 29.07
CA GLN A 110 7.09 16.87 28.55
C GLN A 110 7.00 16.93 27.02
N TYR A 111 7.34 18.07 26.43
CA TYR A 111 7.37 18.26 24.98
C TYR A 111 8.41 17.32 24.32
N ASP A 112 9.63 17.30 24.83
CA ASP A 112 10.71 16.46 24.31
C ASP A 112 10.36 14.97 24.42
N ALA A 113 9.76 14.56 25.55
CA ALA A 113 9.27 13.19 25.74
C ALA A 113 8.18 12.83 24.73
N MET A 114 7.23 13.74 24.47
CA MET A 114 6.18 13.56 23.47
C MET A 114 6.76 13.44 22.06
N VAL A 115 7.65 14.36 21.65
CA VAL A 115 8.29 14.33 20.32
C VAL A 115 9.03 13.01 20.12
N LYS A 116 9.84 12.61 21.12
CA LYS A 116 10.56 11.34 21.09
C LYS A 116 9.62 10.14 20.98
N GLN A 117 8.53 10.13 21.73
CA GLN A 117 7.53 9.06 21.68
C GLN A 117 6.83 8.99 20.32
N GLN A 118 6.48 10.13 19.70
CA GLN A 118 5.87 10.12 18.38
C GLN A 118 6.82 9.57 17.31
N ILE A 119 8.09 9.99 17.33
CA ILE A 119 9.12 9.48 16.42
C ILE A 119 9.28 7.97 16.60
N GLU A 120 9.37 7.50 17.84
CA GLU A 120 9.51 6.07 18.13
C GLU A 120 8.29 5.29 17.64
N ASN A 121 7.07 5.79 17.87
CA ASN A 121 5.85 5.17 17.37
C ASN A 121 5.84 5.08 15.83
N THR A 122 6.31 6.11 15.13
CA THR A 122 6.43 6.08 13.67
C THR A 122 7.42 5.01 13.21
N LYS A 123 8.57 4.89 13.87
CA LYS A 123 9.56 3.84 13.58
C LYS A 123 9.01 2.44 13.82
N GLN A 124 8.27 2.22 14.91
CA GLN A 124 7.64 0.94 15.19
C GLN A 124 6.56 0.57 14.15
N ARG A 125 5.77 1.56 13.69
CA ARG A 125 4.85 1.36 12.57
C ARG A 125 5.57 1.00 11.28
N ALA A 126 6.69 1.66 11.00
CA ALA A 126 7.52 1.37 9.83
C ALA A 126 8.08 -0.07 9.86
N ILE A 127 8.54 -0.55 11.02
CA ILE A 127 8.96 -1.96 11.19
C ILE A 127 7.80 -2.92 10.92
N ASN A 128 6.63 -2.65 11.49
CA ASN A 128 5.44 -3.47 11.22
C ASN A 128 5.04 -3.44 9.74
N GLY A 129 5.19 -2.30 9.08
CA GLY A 129 5.03 -2.14 7.64
C GLY A 129 5.97 -3.05 6.86
N LEU A 130 7.27 -3.01 7.17
CA LEU A 130 8.30 -3.86 6.55
C LEU A 130 7.96 -5.35 6.65
N ILE A 131 7.59 -5.82 7.85
CA ILE A 131 7.24 -7.23 8.07
C ILE A 131 6.03 -7.63 7.21
N LYS A 132 4.99 -6.79 7.18
CA LYS A 132 3.79 -7.04 6.35
C LYS A 132 4.13 -7.06 4.87
N SER A 133 4.97 -6.13 4.41
CA SER A 133 5.45 -6.07 3.03
C SER A 133 6.24 -7.31 2.64
N PHE A 134 7.09 -7.84 3.53
CA PHE A 134 7.75 -9.12 3.30
C PHE A 134 6.76 -10.27 3.19
N GLY A 135 5.71 -10.32 4.02
CA GLY A 135 4.65 -11.31 3.85
C GLY A 135 3.99 -11.26 2.46
N TRP A 136 3.74 -10.04 1.96
CA TRP A 136 3.21 -9.80 0.61
C TRP A 136 4.15 -10.19 -0.52
N ILE A 137 5.46 -10.31 -0.27
CA ILE A 137 6.44 -10.77 -1.26
C ILE A 137 6.61 -12.29 -1.15
N VAL A 138 6.88 -12.78 0.06
CA VAL A 138 7.32 -14.16 0.32
C VAL A 138 6.22 -15.18 0.05
N ILE A 139 4.94 -14.85 0.29
CA ILE A 139 3.82 -15.77 0.05
C ILE A 139 3.55 -15.99 -1.46
N PRO A 140 3.37 -14.94 -2.29
CA PRO A 140 3.09 -15.12 -3.71
C PRO A 140 4.31 -15.50 -4.56
N PHE A 141 5.53 -15.20 -4.11
CA PHE A 141 6.74 -15.44 -4.92
C PHE A 141 6.97 -16.91 -5.31
N PRO A 142 6.84 -17.91 -4.42
CA PRO A 142 6.92 -19.32 -4.80
C PRO A 142 5.86 -19.73 -5.83
N ILE A 143 4.64 -19.21 -5.69
CA ILE A 143 3.53 -19.47 -6.63
C ILE A 143 3.90 -18.91 -8.01
N TYR A 144 4.37 -17.66 -8.05
CA TYR A 144 4.85 -17.03 -9.28
C TYR A 144 5.91 -17.89 -9.98
N ILE A 145 6.95 -18.32 -9.24
CA ILE A 145 8.03 -19.14 -9.79
C ILE A 145 7.51 -20.46 -10.38
N VAL A 146 6.58 -21.14 -9.70
CA VAL A 146 6.01 -22.40 -10.19
C VAL A 146 5.25 -22.18 -11.50
N PHE A 147 4.39 -21.17 -11.56
CA PHE A 147 3.61 -20.87 -12.76
C PHE A 147 4.48 -20.36 -13.90
N GLN A 148 5.47 -19.53 -13.62
CA GLN A 148 6.46 -19.07 -14.61
C GLN A 148 7.24 -20.24 -15.21
N ARG A 149 7.65 -21.21 -14.39
CA ARG A 149 8.32 -22.44 -14.87
C ARG A 149 7.40 -23.30 -15.72
N ARG A 150 6.12 -23.44 -15.37
CA ARG A 150 5.13 -24.16 -16.17
C ARG A 150 4.91 -23.51 -17.53
N ILE A 151 4.71 -22.19 -17.55
CA ILE A 151 4.56 -21.41 -18.78
C ILE A 151 5.76 -21.60 -19.71
N ASN A 152 6.98 -21.51 -19.17
CA ASN A 152 8.20 -21.68 -19.97
C ASN A 152 8.35 -23.10 -20.54
N ARG A 153 7.92 -24.11 -19.78
CA ARG A 153 7.93 -25.51 -20.25
C ARG A 153 6.90 -25.72 -21.36
N ASP A 154 5.67 -25.26 -21.15
CA ASP A 154 4.58 -25.37 -22.12
C ASP A 154 4.88 -24.57 -23.41
N ARG A 155 5.63 -23.48 -23.30
CA ARG A 155 6.15 -22.73 -24.46
C ARG A 155 7.23 -23.52 -25.22
N LYS A 156 8.16 -24.15 -24.52
CA LYS A 156 9.23 -24.95 -25.13
C LYS A 156 8.71 -26.23 -25.80
N ALA A 157 7.62 -26.81 -25.31
CA ALA A 157 6.99 -27.98 -25.92
C ALA A 157 6.20 -27.66 -27.21
N ARG A 158 5.85 -26.38 -27.44
CA ARG A 158 5.08 -25.91 -28.60
C ARG A 158 5.94 -25.32 -29.73
N ASN A 159 7.23 -25.12 -29.48
CA ASN A 159 8.23 -24.63 -30.44
C ASN A 159 9.13 -25.79 -30.88
#